data_AF-A0AA39WB72-F1
#
_entry.id   AF-A0AA39WB72-F1
#
_cell.length_a   1.000
_cell.length_b   1.000
_cell.length_c   1.000
_cell.angle_alpha   90.00
_cell.angle_beta   90.00
_cell.angle_gamma   90.00
#
_symmetry.space_group_name_H-M   'P 1'
#
loop_
_entity.id
_entity.type
_entity.pdbx_description
1 polymer ?
#
loop_
_entity_poly.entity_id
_entity_poly.type
_entity_poly.pdbx_seq_one_letter_code
_entity_poly.pdbx_strand_id
1 'polypeptide(L)'
;MLATPTSSSSHSPLPPPTPNTTTTNTIAAGLVISPQRRQELLGTTGSPRSSSSRGGARQHTLHVVIRILKSWPRLMAMHGASPQHLPPMMHPVQLEPHADALPVPLANCFALTKLWATHTRATAQLVHDAATQEVQRLLHSHHTYTPTDLLAAAQALLILTTILFFGLPDRSPNPNRAADEAQTLIAVWDLKHALALTGLFDTTELASPQRVPDDWRSWALVSAKRRTILALHHLEWAWSLVHGRAVLTCFELGPLPAPAAGGVWRARDEREWRG
;
A
#
# COMPACT_ATOMS: atom_id res chain seq x y z
N MET A 1 -84.72 35.07 -5.74
CA MET A 1 -83.71 36.12 -5.94
C MET A 1 -82.96 36.30 -4.64
N LEU A 2 -81.72 35.81 -4.55
CA LEU A 2 -80.73 36.24 -3.55
C LEU A 2 -79.35 35.72 -4.00
N ALA A 3 -78.37 36.58 -3.84
CA ALA A 3 -77.10 36.64 -4.56
C ALA A 3 -76.04 35.62 -4.07
N THR A 4 -75.13 35.29 -4.99
CA THR A 4 -73.83 34.66 -4.76
C THR A 4 -72.90 35.57 -3.96
N PRO A 5 -71.90 34.99 -3.26
CA PRO A 5 -70.54 35.21 -3.74
C PRO A 5 -69.65 33.94 -3.70
N THR A 6 -68.86 33.80 -4.77
CA THR A 6 -67.78 32.85 -4.98
C THR A 6 -66.50 33.30 -4.26
N SER A 7 -65.94 32.44 -3.41
CA SER A 7 -64.58 32.57 -2.85
C SER A 7 -63.65 31.67 -3.66
N SER A 8 -62.79 32.28 -4.49
CA SER A 8 -61.71 31.61 -5.21
C SER A 8 -60.42 31.75 -4.40
N SER A 9 -59.99 30.68 -3.72
CA SER A 9 -58.67 30.61 -3.08
C SER A 9 -57.67 30.04 -4.11
N SER A 10 -56.80 30.89 -4.63
CA SER A 10 -55.72 30.49 -5.54
C SER A 10 -54.55 29.95 -4.71
N HIS A 11 -54.43 28.63 -4.61
CA HIS A 11 -53.25 27.96 -4.06
C HIS A 11 -52.18 27.86 -5.15
N SER A 12 -51.07 28.57 -5.00
CA SER A 12 -49.87 28.37 -5.82
C SER A 12 -49.26 26.98 -5.53
N PRO A 13 -48.90 26.18 -6.55
CA PRO A 13 -48.24 24.90 -6.33
C PRO A 13 -46.78 25.13 -5.89
N LEU A 14 -46.39 24.44 -4.82
CA LEU A 14 -45.00 24.32 -4.38
C LEU A 14 -44.13 23.74 -5.51
N PRO A 15 -42.91 24.27 -5.74
CA PRO A 15 -42.00 23.70 -6.72
C PRO A 15 -41.59 22.28 -6.31
N PRO A 16 -41.32 21.38 -7.29
CA PRO A 16 -40.95 20.01 -7.00
C PRO A 16 -39.63 19.95 -6.22
N PRO A 17 -39.46 18.95 -5.32
CA PRO A 17 -38.22 18.78 -4.60
C PRO A 17 -37.08 18.55 -5.59
N THR A 18 -36.06 19.39 -5.51
CA THR A 18 -34.81 19.20 -6.25
C THR A 18 -34.26 17.81 -5.97
N PRO A 19 -33.77 17.08 -6.99
CA PRO A 19 -33.16 15.78 -6.77
C PRO A 19 -31.96 15.99 -5.85
N ASN A 20 -32.07 15.51 -4.61
CA ASN A 20 -30.93 15.37 -3.74
C ASN A 20 -29.91 14.55 -4.51
N THR A 21 -28.81 15.20 -4.88
CA THR A 21 -27.57 14.53 -5.21
C THR A 21 -27.24 13.69 -3.98
N THR A 22 -27.65 12.43 -4.03
CA THR A 22 -27.05 11.37 -3.23
C THR A 22 -25.61 11.34 -3.70
N THR A 23 -24.77 12.16 -3.06
CA THR A 23 -23.34 11.98 -3.07
C THR A 23 -23.14 10.63 -2.43
N THR A 24 -23.12 9.58 -3.25
CA THR A 24 -22.53 8.31 -2.88
C THR A 24 -21.11 8.68 -2.48
N ASN A 25 -20.90 8.88 -1.17
CA ASN A 25 -19.59 8.99 -0.55
C ASN A 25 -18.95 7.61 -0.71
N THR A 26 -18.59 7.27 -1.94
CA THR A 26 -17.54 6.32 -2.22
C THR A 26 -16.32 7.00 -1.64
N ILE A 27 -15.96 6.64 -0.41
CA ILE A 27 -14.66 6.96 0.18
C ILE A 27 -13.63 6.14 -0.62
N ALA A 28 -13.50 6.47 -1.90
CA ALA A 28 -12.38 6.04 -2.71
C ALA A 28 -11.22 6.83 -2.13
N ALA A 29 -10.45 6.20 -1.24
CA ALA A 29 -9.12 6.64 -0.92
C ALA A 29 -8.33 6.62 -2.24
N GLY A 30 -8.48 7.69 -3.03
CA GLY A 30 -7.72 7.88 -4.25
C GLY A 30 -6.29 8.07 -3.83
N LEU A 31 -5.53 6.97 -3.74
CA LEU A 31 -4.09 6.95 -3.47
C LEU A 31 -3.32 7.51 -4.68
N VAL A 32 -3.70 8.70 -5.13
CA VAL A 32 -3.08 9.44 -6.22
C VAL A 32 -2.02 10.34 -5.62
N ILE A 33 -0.83 10.34 -6.21
CA ILE A 33 0.27 11.17 -5.73
C ILE A 33 -0.06 12.65 -5.94
N SER A 34 0.08 13.45 -4.88
CA SER A 34 -0.11 14.90 -5.00
C SER A 34 1.09 15.53 -5.75
N PRO A 35 0.88 16.63 -6.50
CA PRO A 35 1.98 17.36 -7.14
C PRO A 35 3.07 17.79 -6.16
N GLN A 36 2.66 18.21 -4.96
CA GLN A 36 3.59 18.57 -3.87
C GLN A 36 4.44 17.37 -3.46
N ARG A 37 3.84 16.20 -3.22
CA ARG A 37 4.59 14.99 -2.84
C ARG A 37 5.57 14.57 -3.92
N ARG A 38 5.16 14.65 -5.20
CA ARG A 38 6.05 14.40 -6.34
C ARG A 38 7.27 15.34 -6.32
N GLN A 39 7.06 16.64 -6.10
CA GLN A 39 8.16 17.61 -6.04
C GLN A 39 9.09 17.38 -4.85
N GLU A 40 8.54 17.08 -3.66
CA GLU A 40 9.33 16.79 -2.45
C GLU A 40 10.20 15.54 -2.62
N LEU A 41 9.67 14.47 -3.21
CA LEU A 41 10.43 13.25 -3.48
C LEU A 41 11.61 13.52 -4.44
N LEU A 42 11.35 14.30 -5.51
CA LEU A 42 12.38 14.71 -6.46
C LEU A 42 13.36 15.74 -5.88
N GLY A 43 13.04 16.36 -4.74
CA GLY A 43 13.85 17.40 -4.11
C GLY A 43 13.84 18.73 -4.88
N THR A 44 12.77 19.01 -5.62
CA THR A 44 12.61 20.25 -6.42
C THR A 44 11.94 21.38 -5.66
N THR A 45 11.50 21.14 -4.42
CA THR A 45 10.90 22.15 -3.54
C THR A 45 11.98 23.02 -2.90
N GLY A 46 11.82 24.35 -2.97
CA GLY A 46 12.67 25.32 -2.24
C GLY A 46 12.38 25.39 -0.73
N SER A 47 11.74 24.38 -0.16
CA SER A 47 11.20 24.44 1.20
C SER A 47 12.34 24.34 2.24
N PRO A 48 12.39 25.25 3.23
CA PRO A 48 13.45 25.25 4.23
C PRO A 48 13.42 23.93 5.03
N ARG A 49 14.56 23.24 5.07
CA ARG A 49 14.78 22.04 5.90
C ARG A 49 14.36 22.39 7.32
N SER A 50 13.26 21.83 7.81
CA SER A 50 12.78 22.12 9.17
C SER A 50 13.76 21.55 10.20
N SER A 51 14.70 22.40 10.62
CA SER A 51 15.66 22.16 11.68
C SER A 51 14.97 22.27 13.04
N SER A 52 14.12 21.29 13.36
CA SER A 52 13.57 21.17 14.73
C SER A 52 14.31 20.10 15.52
N SER A 53 14.79 20.52 16.69
CA SER A 53 15.51 19.85 17.79
C SER A 53 15.08 18.41 18.18
N ARG A 54 14.04 17.83 17.57
CA ARG A 54 13.58 16.43 17.76
C ARG A 54 14.40 15.39 16.97
N GLY A 55 15.70 15.60 16.80
CA GLY A 55 16.57 14.75 15.97
C GLY A 55 16.68 13.31 16.48
N GLY A 56 16.94 13.12 17.78
CA GLY A 56 17.24 11.81 18.36
C GLY A 56 16.11 10.78 18.31
N ALA A 57 14.89 11.16 18.75
CA ALA A 57 13.74 10.25 18.73
C ALA A 57 13.33 9.87 17.28
N ARG A 58 13.35 10.84 16.36
CA ARG A 58 13.06 10.59 14.94
C ARG A 58 14.10 9.66 14.31
N GLN A 59 15.38 9.86 14.61
CA GLN A 59 16.45 8.97 14.18
C GLN A 59 16.27 7.56 14.76
N HIS A 60 15.93 7.42 16.04
CA HIS A 60 15.68 6.11 16.63
C HIS A 60 14.53 5.37 15.93
N THR A 61 13.38 6.03 15.76
CA THR A 61 12.23 5.44 15.05
C THR A 61 12.58 5.06 13.62
N LEU A 62 13.35 5.90 12.90
CA LEU A 62 13.83 5.59 11.56
C LEU A 62 14.64 4.29 11.52
N HIS A 63 15.61 4.14 12.42
CA HIS A 63 16.44 2.94 12.49
C HIS A 63 15.59 1.69 12.78
N VAL A 64 14.60 1.80 13.67
CA VAL A 64 13.67 0.71 13.99
C VAL A 64 12.84 0.33 12.76
N VAL A 65 12.25 1.30 12.06
CA VAL A 65 11.45 1.04 10.85
C VAL A 65 12.30 0.39 9.76
N ILE A 66 13.50 0.91 9.47
CA ILE A 66 14.40 0.31 8.48
C ILE A 66 14.77 -1.12 8.87
N ARG A 67 15.04 -1.39 10.16
CA ARG A 67 15.30 -2.76 10.65
C ARG A 67 14.10 -3.67 10.43
N ILE A 68 12.89 -3.21 10.72
CA ILE A 68 11.65 -3.96 10.50
C ILE A 68 11.47 -4.25 9.01
N LEU A 69 11.57 -3.24 8.13
CA LEU A 69 11.46 -3.42 6.68
C LEU A 69 12.45 -4.48 6.20
N LYS A 70 13.74 -4.35 6.57
CA LYS A 70 14.80 -5.30 6.19
C LYS A 70 14.61 -6.71 6.77
N SER A 71 13.81 -6.89 7.81
CA SER A 71 13.53 -8.22 8.37
C SER A 71 12.64 -9.06 7.45
N TRP A 72 11.77 -8.45 6.66
CA TRP A 72 10.84 -9.15 5.78
C TRP A 72 11.50 -9.90 4.61
N PRO A 73 12.39 -9.31 3.80
CA PRO A 73 13.13 -10.06 2.79
C PRO A 73 14.01 -11.15 3.41
N ARG A 74 14.56 -10.93 4.62
CA ARG A 74 15.33 -11.96 5.34
C ARG A 74 14.45 -13.14 5.73
N LEU A 75 13.27 -12.85 6.29
CA LEU A 75 12.28 -13.85 6.66
C LEU A 75 11.89 -14.70 5.44
N MET A 76 11.61 -14.05 4.30
CA MET A 76 11.30 -14.73 3.03
C MET A 76 12.45 -15.58 2.51
N ALA A 77 13.69 -15.09 2.60
CA ALA A 77 14.86 -15.84 2.16
C ALA A 77 15.09 -17.10 3.03
N MET A 78 14.86 -17.00 4.34
CA MET A 78 15.07 -18.10 5.29
C MET A 78 13.97 -19.17 5.22
N HIS A 79 12.70 -18.74 5.11
CA HIS A 79 11.56 -19.66 5.26
C HIS A 79 10.77 -19.90 3.96
N GLY A 80 11.14 -19.22 2.86
CA GLY A 80 10.38 -19.28 1.61
C GLY A 80 8.92 -18.86 1.82
N ALA A 81 8.02 -19.47 1.05
CA ALA A 81 6.58 -19.22 1.12
C ALA A 81 5.87 -19.99 2.26
N SER A 82 6.57 -20.30 3.35
CA SER A 82 5.99 -21.00 4.50
C SER A 82 4.87 -20.16 5.13
N PRO A 83 3.62 -20.69 5.27
CA PRO A 83 2.49 -19.94 5.81
C PRO A 83 2.68 -19.39 7.23
N GLN A 84 3.61 -19.95 8.01
CA GLN A 84 3.89 -19.52 9.38
C GLN A 84 4.84 -18.31 9.45
N HIS A 85 5.62 -18.09 8.38
CA HIS A 85 6.75 -17.15 8.37
C HIS A 85 6.62 -16.14 7.23
N LEU A 86 5.39 -15.68 6.97
CA LEU A 86 5.14 -14.66 5.97
C LEU A 86 5.33 -13.25 6.54
N PRO A 87 5.83 -12.30 5.74
CA PRO A 87 5.77 -10.89 6.06
C PRO A 87 4.35 -10.43 6.44
N PRO A 88 4.20 -9.39 7.29
CA PRO A 88 2.92 -9.04 7.91
C PRO A 88 1.85 -8.57 6.92
N MET A 89 2.22 -8.21 5.69
CA MET A 89 1.31 -7.81 4.62
C MET A 89 0.83 -8.97 3.74
N MET A 90 1.43 -10.16 3.86
CA MET A 90 1.08 -11.36 3.09
C MET A 90 0.26 -12.32 3.94
N HIS A 91 -0.87 -12.77 3.39
CA HIS A 91 -1.75 -13.75 4.04
C HIS A 91 -1.64 -15.13 3.35
N PRO A 92 -1.68 -16.27 4.09
CA PRO A 92 -1.67 -17.61 3.50
C PRO A 92 -2.72 -17.87 2.42
N VAL A 93 -3.92 -17.28 2.57
CA VAL A 93 -5.02 -17.32 1.57
C VAL A 93 -4.60 -16.81 0.19
N GLN A 94 -3.55 -15.99 0.08
CA GLN A 94 -3.04 -15.56 -1.23
C GLN A 94 -2.23 -16.66 -1.94
N LEU A 95 -1.72 -17.63 -1.18
CA LEU A 95 -0.83 -18.68 -1.65
C LEU A 95 -1.60 -19.98 -1.94
N GLU A 96 -2.68 -20.25 -1.19
CA GLU A 96 -3.55 -21.43 -1.34
C GLU A 96 -4.24 -21.61 -2.71
N PRO A 97 -4.75 -20.56 -3.40
CA PRO A 97 -5.51 -20.71 -4.64
C PRO A 97 -4.67 -21.23 -5.80
N HIS A 98 -3.34 -21.16 -5.66
CA HIS A 98 -2.43 -21.58 -6.70
C HIS A 98 -2.02 -23.02 -6.42
N ALA A 99 -2.84 -23.95 -6.91
CA ALA A 99 -2.72 -25.39 -6.67
C ALA A 99 -1.29 -25.92 -6.86
N ASP A 100 -0.48 -25.30 -7.73
CA ASP A 100 0.88 -25.76 -8.03
C ASP A 100 1.99 -24.67 -8.04
N ALA A 101 1.68 -23.36 -8.05
CA ALA A 101 2.72 -22.32 -8.19
C ALA A 101 2.32 -20.90 -7.75
N LEU A 102 3.15 -20.25 -6.95
CA LEU A 102 2.97 -18.84 -6.53
C LEU A 102 2.66 -17.88 -7.71
N PRO A 103 1.90 -16.78 -7.46
CA PRO A 103 1.80 -15.69 -8.44
C PRO A 103 3.19 -15.28 -8.93
N VAL A 104 3.35 -15.11 -10.24
CA VAL A 104 4.65 -14.81 -10.86
C VAL A 104 5.38 -13.65 -10.17
N PRO A 105 4.73 -12.52 -9.81
CA PRO A 105 5.40 -11.45 -9.06
C PRO A 105 6.03 -11.91 -7.74
N LEU A 106 5.34 -12.76 -6.98
CA LEU A 106 5.85 -13.29 -5.72
C LEU A 106 6.90 -14.37 -5.93
N ALA A 107 6.72 -15.27 -6.91
CA ALA A 107 7.71 -16.29 -7.24
C ALA A 107 9.08 -15.68 -7.54
N ASN A 108 9.10 -14.66 -8.42
CA ASN A 108 10.31 -13.91 -8.76
C ASN A 108 10.88 -13.18 -7.55
N CYS A 109 10.01 -12.54 -6.75
CA CYS A 109 10.41 -11.87 -5.53
C CYS A 109 11.10 -12.83 -4.54
N PHE A 110 10.51 -14.01 -4.27
CA PHE A 110 11.12 -15.02 -3.40
C PHE A 110 12.49 -15.47 -3.92
N ALA A 111 12.63 -15.73 -5.22
CA ALA A 111 13.93 -16.07 -5.81
C ALA A 111 14.97 -14.95 -5.59
N LEU A 112 14.59 -13.69 -5.82
CA LEU A 112 15.45 -12.54 -5.61
C LEU A 112 15.80 -12.31 -4.13
N THR A 113 14.89 -12.58 -3.19
CA THR A 113 15.21 -12.51 -1.75
C THR A 113 16.27 -13.54 -1.36
N LYS A 114 16.22 -14.76 -1.92
CA LYS A 114 17.23 -15.80 -1.69
C LYS A 114 18.58 -15.37 -2.28
N LEU A 115 18.58 -14.90 -3.52
CA LEU A 115 19.77 -14.39 -4.19
C LEU A 115 20.40 -13.23 -3.40
N TRP A 116 19.57 -12.32 -2.88
CA TRP A 116 20.01 -11.24 -2.01
C TRP A 116 20.55 -11.75 -0.67
N ALA A 117 19.93 -12.75 -0.03
CA ALA A 117 20.43 -13.25 1.25
C ALA A 117 21.81 -13.94 1.12
N THR A 118 22.10 -14.54 -0.03
CA THR A 118 23.36 -15.26 -0.29
C THR A 118 24.38 -14.44 -1.09
N HIS A 119 24.13 -13.16 -1.33
CA HIS A 119 25.04 -12.35 -2.13
C HIS A 119 26.40 -12.16 -1.44
N THR A 120 27.43 -12.03 -2.26
CA THR A 120 28.77 -11.60 -1.83
C THR A 120 29.02 -10.19 -2.36
N ARG A 121 30.09 -9.54 -1.90
CA ARG A 121 30.50 -8.25 -2.46
C ARG A 121 30.69 -8.29 -3.98
N ALA A 122 31.18 -9.41 -4.52
CA ALA A 122 31.38 -9.60 -5.96
C ALA A 122 30.05 -9.73 -6.73
N THR A 123 29.00 -10.25 -6.10
CA THR A 123 27.68 -10.45 -6.74
C THR A 123 26.65 -9.38 -6.36
N ALA A 124 27.01 -8.40 -5.53
CA ALA A 124 26.11 -7.33 -5.06
C ALA A 124 25.49 -6.53 -6.22
N GLN A 125 26.28 -6.21 -7.26
CA GLN A 125 25.80 -5.50 -8.44
C GLN A 125 24.82 -6.35 -9.26
N LEU A 126 25.07 -7.66 -9.39
CA LEU A 126 24.16 -8.58 -10.08
C LEU A 126 22.80 -8.63 -9.37
N VAL A 127 22.80 -8.76 -8.04
CA VAL A 127 21.55 -8.74 -7.25
C VAL A 127 20.81 -7.42 -7.42
N HIS A 128 21.55 -6.32 -7.37
CA HIS A 128 20.99 -4.99 -7.60
C HIS A 128 20.29 -4.89 -8.97
N ASP A 129 20.96 -5.31 -10.04
CA ASP A 129 20.46 -5.16 -11.40
C ASP A 129 19.27 -6.09 -11.66
N ALA A 130 19.32 -7.32 -11.15
CA ALA A 130 18.19 -8.25 -11.22
C ALA A 130 16.96 -7.72 -10.45
N ALA A 131 17.16 -7.18 -9.25
CA ALA A 131 16.07 -6.58 -8.47
C ALA A 131 15.51 -5.31 -9.13
N THR A 132 16.37 -4.48 -9.72
CA THR A 132 15.95 -3.28 -10.46
C THR A 132 15.13 -3.66 -11.69
N GLN A 133 15.59 -4.65 -12.46
CA GLN A 133 14.87 -5.14 -13.63
C GLN A 133 13.48 -5.67 -13.25
N GLU A 134 13.38 -6.44 -12.16
CA GLU A 134 12.10 -6.95 -11.71
C GLU A 134 11.17 -5.83 -11.21
N VAL A 135 11.68 -4.84 -10.47
CA VAL A 135 10.91 -3.64 -10.08
C VAL A 135 10.36 -2.93 -11.31
N GLN A 136 11.19 -2.71 -12.34
CA GLN A 136 10.74 -2.09 -13.59
C GLN A 136 9.67 -2.95 -14.27
N ARG A 137 9.87 -4.26 -14.38
CA ARG A 137 8.87 -5.17 -14.97
C ARG A 137 7.53 -5.08 -14.25
N LEU A 138 7.53 -5.11 -12.91
CA LEU A 138 6.32 -5.00 -12.10
C LEU A 138 5.59 -3.67 -12.31
N LEU A 139 6.34 -2.56 -12.34
CA LEU A 139 5.78 -1.22 -12.58
C LEU A 139 5.22 -1.05 -14.00
N HIS A 140 5.84 -1.64 -15.02
CA HIS A 140 5.34 -1.53 -16.40
C HIS A 140 4.13 -2.43 -16.64
N SER A 141 4.13 -3.66 -16.12
CA SER A 141 3.07 -4.65 -16.41
C SER A 141 1.85 -4.56 -15.49
N HIS A 142 1.83 -3.68 -14.48
CA HIS A 142 0.77 -3.72 -13.46
C HIS A 142 -0.66 -3.55 -13.99
N HIS A 143 -0.83 -2.85 -15.11
CA HIS A 143 -2.13 -2.64 -15.75
C HIS A 143 -2.71 -3.90 -16.39
N THR A 144 -1.91 -4.95 -16.61
CA THR A 144 -2.37 -6.23 -17.16
C THR A 144 -2.69 -7.26 -16.08
N TYR A 145 -2.43 -6.94 -14.80
CA TYR A 145 -2.60 -7.88 -13.71
C TYR A 145 -4.06 -8.00 -13.28
N THR A 146 -4.43 -9.23 -12.92
CA THR A 146 -5.64 -9.51 -12.16
C THR A 146 -5.56 -8.82 -10.78
N PRO A 147 -6.68 -8.59 -10.07
CA PRO A 147 -6.64 -8.00 -8.73
C PRO A 147 -5.75 -8.75 -7.74
N THR A 148 -5.68 -10.08 -7.85
CA THR A 148 -4.80 -10.93 -7.02
C THR A 148 -3.34 -10.78 -7.42
N ASP A 149 -3.02 -10.76 -8.72
CA ASP A 149 -1.66 -10.54 -9.20
C ASP A 149 -1.17 -9.11 -8.92
N LEU A 150 -2.07 -8.14 -8.92
CA LEU A 150 -1.76 -6.75 -8.60
C LEU A 150 -1.38 -6.60 -7.12
N LEU A 151 -2.10 -7.29 -6.23
CA LEU A 151 -1.71 -7.37 -4.81
C LEU A 151 -0.36 -8.07 -4.64
N ALA A 152 -0.14 -9.20 -5.33
CA ALA A 152 1.15 -9.91 -5.34
C ALA A 152 2.29 -9.00 -5.84
N ALA A 153 2.06 -8.22 -6.90
CA ALA A 153 3.01 -7.25 -7.42
C ALA A 153 3.30 -6.11 -6.44
N ALA A 154 2.29 -5.59 -5.75
CA ALA A 154 2.46 -4.57 -4.72
C ALA A 154 3.34 -5.06 -3.56
N GLN A 155 3.10 -6.29 -3.11
CA GLN A 155 3.88 -6.93 -2.05
C GLN A 155 5.31 -7.22 -2.51
N ALA A 156 5.50 -7.70 -3.74
CA ALA A 156 6.81 -7.90 -4.33
C ALA A 156 7.59 -6.57 -4.44
N LEU A 157 6.95 -5.49 -4.90
CA LEU A 157 7.57 -4.17 -4.98
C LEU A 157 8.03 -3.66 -3.62
N LEU A 158 7.22 -3.80 -2.58
CA LEU A 158 7.59 -3.43 -1.21
C LEU A 158 8.87 -4.15 -0.76
N ILE A 159 8.98 -5.45 -1.03
CA ILE A 159 10.15 -6.26 -0.66
C ILE A 159 11.37 -5.87 -1.49
N LEU A 160 11.23 -5.77 -2.81
CA LEU A 160 12.36 -5.47 -3.70
C LEU A 160 12.88 -4.05 -3.51
N THR A 161 11.99 -3.06 -3.34
CA THR A 161 12.41 -1.68 -3.01
C THR A 161 13.06 -1.60 -1.62
N THR A 162 12.63 -2.41 -0.65
CA THR A 162 13.33 -2.52 0.64
C THR A 162 14.77 -3.02 0.46
N ILE A 163 14.97 -4.04 -0.38
CA ILE A 163 16.30 -4.57 -0.72
C ILE A 163 17.14 -3.49 -1.40
N LEU A 164 16.59 -2.82 -2.42
CA LEU A 164 17.31 -1.81 -3.20
C LEU A 164 17.70 -0.59 -2.34
N PHE A 165 16.79 -0.07 -1.53
CA PHE A 165 17.00 1.18 -0.81
C PHE A 165 17.79 0.99 0.49
N PHE A 166 17.67 -0.17 1.14
CA PHE A 166 18.23 -0.38 2.49
C PHE A 166 19.03 -1.68 2.65
N GLY A 167 19.01 -2.58 1.66
CA GLY A 167 19.54 -3.94 1.76
C GLY A 167 20.94 -4.15 1.17
N LEU A 168 21.47 -3.21 0.39
CA LEU A 168 22.73 -3.37 -0.36
C LEU A 168 23.72 -2.22 -0.03
N PRO A 169 24.55 -2.36 1.02
CA PRO A 169 25.46 -1.29 1.47
C PRO A 169 26.65 -1.07 0.53
N ASP A 170 27.14 -2.12 -0.13
CA ASP A 170 28.38 -2.10 -0.95
C ASP A 170 28.12 -1.79 -2.43
N ARG A 171 27.03 -1.09 -2.75
CA ARG A 171 26.70 -0.76 -4.14
C ARG A 171 27.68 0.29 -4.70
N SER A 172 27.94 0.18 -6.01
CA SER A 172 28.69 1.19 -6.76
C SER A 172 28.15 2.61 -6.51
N PRO A 173 29.02 3.62 -6.35
CA PRO A 173 28.58 5.01 -6.22
C PRO A 173 27.80 5.43 -7.46
N ASN A 174 26.56 5.91 -7.27
CA ASN A 174 25.75 6.49 -8.33
C ASN A 174 25.26 7.88 -7.88
N PRO A 175 25.70 8.97 -8.54
CA PRO A 175 25.27 10.33 -8.18
C PRO A 175 23.76 10.54 -8.38
N ASN A 176 23.12 9.79 -9.27
CA ASN A 176 21.70 9.88 -9.58
C ASN A 176 20.82 8.97 -8.71
N ARG A 177 21.41 8.19 -7.78
CA ARG A 177 20.70 7.17 -6.99
C ARG A 177 19.43 7.72 -6.33
N ALA A 178 19.52 8.86 -5.64
CA ALA A 178 18.38 9.43 -4.95
C ALA A 178 17.26 9.88 -5.93
N ALA A 179 17.61 10.31 -7.14
CA ALA A 179 16.63 10.67 -8.16
C ALA A 179 15.96 9.42 -8.75
N ASP A 180 16.74 8.37 -9.05
CA ASP A 180 16.24 7.09 -9.57
C ASP A 180 15.28 6.40 -8.57
N GLU A 181 15.65 6.40 -7.29
CA GLU A 181 14.83 5.86 -6.20
C GLU A 181 13.55 6.69 -5.99
N ALA A 182 13.64 8.03 -6.07
CA ALA A 182 12.47 8.91 -6.04
C ALA A 182 11.50 8.63 -7.20
N GLN A 183 12.03 8.45 -8.42
CA GLN A 183 11.21 8.12 -9.59
C GLN A 183 10.52 6.76 -9.42
N THR A 184 11.22 5.79 -8.82
CA THR A 184 10.64 4.49 -8.47
C THR A 184 9.51 4.64 -7.46
N LEU A 185 9.70 5.44 -6.40
CA LEU A 185 8.64 5.73 -5.42
C LEU A 185 7.42 6.40 -6.07
N ILE A 186 7.64 7.35 -6.99
CA ILE A 186 6.56 7.99 -7.73
C ILE A 186 5.78 6.98 -8.57
N ALA A 187 6.45 6.07 -9.27
CA ALA A 187 5.77 5.02 -10.05
C ALA A 187 5.02 4.01 -9.15
N VAL A 188 5.54 3.73 -7.95
CA VAL A 188 4.85 2.90 -6.94
C VAL A 188 3.50 3.51 -6.52
N TRP A 189 3.33 4.83 -6.59
CA TRP A 189 2.03 5.46 -6.34
C TRP A 189 0.96 5.06 -7.35
N ASP A 190 1.31 4.94 -8.64
CA ASP A 190 0.35 4.52 -9.66
C ASP A 190 -0.15 3.10 -9.38
N LEU A 191 0.74 2.22 -8.92
CA LEU A 191 0.36 0.88 -8.51
C LEU A 191 -0.47 0.87 -7.21
N LYS A 192 -0.14 1.71 -6.22
CA LYS A 192 -0.97 1.88 -5.01
C LYS A 192 -2.38 2.34 -5.39
N HIS A 193 -2.48 3.27 -6.34
CA HIS A 193 -3.75 3.75 -6.86
C HIS A 193 -4.54 2.63 -7.54
N ALA A 194 -3.91 1.91 -8.48
CA ALA A 194 -4.53 0.77 -9.16
C ALA A 194 -5.00 -0.29 -8.15
N LEU A 195 -4.18 -0.61 -7.13
CA LEU A 195 -4.56 -1.56 -6.09
C LEU A 195 -5.76 -1.06 -5.27
N ALA A 196 -5.81 0.24 -4.95
CA ALA A 196 -6.93 0.84 -4.23
C ALA A 196 -8.24 0.78 -5.02
N LEU A 197 -8.18 0.94 -6.35
CA LEU A 197 -9.34 0.83 -7.23
C LEU A 197 -9.94 -0.59 -7.25
N THR A 198 -9.16 -1.62 -6.88
CA THR A 198 -9.68 -2.99 -6.72
C THR A 198 -10.46 -3.21 -5.41
N GLY A 199 -10.71 -2.15 -4.64
CA GLY A 199 -11.42 -2.18 -3.38
C GLY A 199 -10.50 -2.34 -2.18
N LEU A 200 -10.60 -1.37 -1.26
CA LEU A 200 -9.93 -1.36 0.05
C LEU A 200 -10.87 -1.62 1.20
N PHE A 201 -12.14 -1.92 0.94
CA PHE A 201 -13.12 -2.21 1.97
C PHE A 201 -13.99 -3.37 1.53
N ASP A 202 -14.32 -4.23 2.49
CA ASP A 202 -15.38 -5.20 2.28
C ASP A 202 -16.74 -4.47 2.37
N THR A 203 -17.69 -4.85 1.53
CA THR A 203 -19.03 -4.20 1.49
C THR A 203 -19.77 -4.36 2.81
N THR A 204 -19.54 -5.47 3.52
CA THR A 204 -20.13 -5.73 4.84
C THR A 204 -19.54 -4.82 5.93
N GLU A 205 -18.22 -4.59 5.87
CA GLU A 205 -17.49 -3.70 6.78
C GLU A 205 -17.94 -2.24 6.60
N LEU A 206 -18.20 -1.81 5.36
CA LEU A 206 -18.71 -0.48 5.07
C LEU A 206 -20.15 -0.27 5.57
N ALA A 207 -20.97 -1.31 5.53
CA ALA A 207 -22.37 -1.26 5.93
C ALA A 207 -22.56 -1.29 7.46
N SER A 208 -21.65 -1.94 8.20
CA SER A 208 -21.70 -2.01 9.66
C SER A 208 -20.31 -2.29 10.25
N PRO A 209 -19.61 -1.27 10.80
CA PRO A 209 -18.25 -1.43 11.34
C PRO A 209 -18.14 -2.43 12.49
N GLN A 210 -19.24 -2.72 13.18
CA GLN A 210 -19.31 -3.71 14.27
C GLN A 210 -19.64 -5.14 13.79
N ARG A 211 -20.00 -5.32 12.51
CA ARG A 211 -20.39 -6.63 11.97
C ARG A 211 -19.15 -7.37 11.50
N VAL A 212 -19.05 -8.63 11.91
CA VAL A 212 -18.02 -9.56 11.41
C VAL A 212 -18.30 -9.81 9.93
N PRO A 213 -17.33 -9.61 9.02
CA PRO A 213 -17.50 -9.91 7.60
C PRO A 213 -18.07 -11.31 7.34
N ASP A 214 -18.90 -11.42 6.32
CA ASP A 214 -19.57 -12.69 6.00
C ASP A 214 -18.61 -13.70 5.34
N ASP A 215 -17.56 -13.23 4.64
CA ASP A 215 -16.48 -14.05 4.08
C ASP A 215 -15.10 -13.68 4.64
N TRP A 216 -14.50 -14.60 5.38
CA TRP A 216 -13.18 -14.42 5.98
C TRP A 216 -12.06 -14.32 4.94
N ARG A 217 -12.18 -14.99 3.77
CA ARG A 217 -11.15 -14.96 2.72
C ARG A 217 -11.13 -13.61 2.03
N SER A 218 -12.30 -13.10 1.63
CA SER A 218 -12.45 -11.73 1.12
C SER A 218 -11.84 -10.71 2.09
N TRP A 219 -12.20 -10.80 3.38
CA TRP A 219 -11.65 -9.93 4.42
C TRP A 219 -10.11 -10.01 4.52
N ALA A 220 -9.54 -11.22 4.46
CA ALA A 220 -8.11 -11.42 4.53
C ALA A 220 -7.38 -10.78 3.34
N LEU A 221 -7.94 -10.90 2.13
CA LEU A 221 -7.39 -10.27 0.93
C LEU A 221 -7.48 -8.74 0.99
N VAL A 222 -8.61 -8.17 1.41
CA VAL A 222 -8.75 -6.71 1.60
C VAL A 222 -7.77 -6.20 2.68
N SER A 223 -7.65 -6.93 3.78
CA SER A 223 -6.69 -6.63 4.85
C SER A 223 -5.23 -6.70 4.36
N ALA A 224 -4.89 -7.66 3.50
CA ALA A 224 -3.57 -7.76 2.87
C ALA A 224 -3.26 -6.51 2.02
N LYS A 225 -4.24 -6.02 1.23
CA LYS A 225 -4.08 -4.78 0.44
C LYS A 225 -3.77 -3.59 1.34
N ARG A 226 -4.56 -3.37 2.40
CA ARG A 226 -4.36 -2.27 3.37
C ARG A 226 -2.99 -2.33 4.03
N ARG A 227 -2.59 -3.51 4.52
CA ARG A 227 -1.28 -3.72 5.15
C ARG A 227 -0.13 -3.45 4.18
N THR A 228 -0.28 -3.85 2.92
CA THR A 228 0.71 -3.59 1.86
C THR A 228 0.84 -2.09 1.59
N ILE A 229 -0.28 -1.39 1.43
CA ILE A 229 -0.31 0.06 1.22
C ILE A 229 0.32 0.79 2.41
N LEU A 230 -0.05 0.44 3.65
CA LEU A 230 0.51 1.04 4.85
C LEU A 230 2.04 0.85 4.91
N ALA A 231 2.53 -0.35 4.61
CA ALA A 231 3.94 -0.65 4.60
C ALA A 231 4.72 0.09 3.49
N LEU A 232 4.13 0.27 2.30
CA LEU A 232 4.70 1.10 1.23
C LEU A 232 4.85 2.58 1.66
N HIS A 233 3.90 3.12 2.43
CA HIS A 233 4.05 4.47 2.99
C HIS A 233 5.15 4.55 4.06
N HIS A 234 5.33 3.52 4.88
CA HIS A 234 6.45 3.46 5.84
C HIS A 234 7.81 3.38 5.14
N LEU A 235 7.87 2.67 4.01
CA LEU A 235 9.07 2.63 3.18
C LEU A 235 9.41 4.00 2.59
N GLU A 236 8.43 4.69 2.00
CA GLU A 236 8.60 6.06 1.50
C GLU A 236 9.02 7.03 2.62
N TRP A 237 8.36 6.94 3.78
CA TRP A 237 8.69 7.75 4.96
C TRP A 237 10.15 7.55 5.40
N ALA A 238 10.58 6.30 5.51
CA ALA A 238 11.95 5.97 5.90
C ALA A 238 12.96 6.47 4.86
N TRP A 239 12.66 6.27 3.57
CA TRP A 239 13.49 6.72 2.46
C TRP A 239 13.65 8.25 2.46
N SER A 240 12.55 8.98 2.64
CA SER A 240 12.54 10.44 2.70
C SER A 240 13.40 10.97 3.85
N LEU A 241 13.32 10.37 5.03
CA LEU A 241 14.16 10.75 6.17
C LEU A 241 15.65 10.49 5.93
N VAL A 242 16.00 9.33 5.33
CA VAL A 242 17.39 9.00 4.99
C VAL A 242 17.98 10.01 4.00
N HIS A 243 17.17 10.47 3.03
CA HIS A 243 17.60 11.42 2.00
C HIS A 243 17.36 12.89 2.38
N GLY A 244 16.91 13.17 3.61
CA GLY A 244 16.64 14.53 4.08
C GLY A 244 15.52 15.25 3.30
N ARG A 245 14.59 14.50 2.71
CA ARG A 245 13.38 15.01 2.04
C ARG A 245 12.30 15.36 3.06
N ALA A 246 11.38 16.24 2.69
CA ALA A 246 10.23 16.54 3.54
C ALA A 246 9.36 15.29 3.71
N VAL A 247 8.98 15.01 4.95
CA VAL A 247 8.00 13.98 5.27
C VAL A 247 6.62 14.61 5.24
N LEU A 248 5.81 14.22 4.27
CA LEU A 248 4.42 14.69 4.16
C LEU A 248 3.47 13.82 4.98
N THR A 249 2.36 14.43 5.39
CA THR A 249 1.28 13.75 6.11
C THR A 249 0.62 12.70 5.23
N CYS A 250 0.29 11.56 5.81
CA CYS A 250 -0.37 10.45 5.11
C CYS A 250 -1.91 10.55 5.24
N PHE A 251 -2.50 11.71 4.93
CA PHE A 251 -3.95 11.92 5.04
C PHE A 251 -4.75 10.93 4.18
N GLU A 252 -4.18 10.49 3.07
CA GLU A 252 -4.72 9.46 2.19
C GLU A 252 -4.94 8.11 2.87
N LEU A 253 -4.27 7.85 4.00
CA LEU A 253 -4.46 6.66 4.83
C LEU A 253 -5.54 6.84 5.91
N GLY A 254 -5.96 8.08 6.19
CA GLY A 254 -6.93 8.40 7.25
C GLY A 254 -8.23 7.59 7.20
N PRO A 255 -8.78 7.28 6.01
CA PRO A 255 -9.97 6.44 5.91
C PRO A 255 -9.78 4.96 6.25
N LEU A 256 -8.53 4.46 6.28
CA LEU A 256 -8.28 3.04 6.48
C LEU A 256 -8.40 2.66 7.96
N PRO A 257 -9.09 1.56 8.29
CA PRO A 257 -9.14 1.08 9.65
C PRO A 257 -7.75 0.60 10.09
N ALA A 258 -7.52 0.63 11.40
CA ALA A 258 -6.30 0.08 11.98
C ALA A 258 -6.15 -1.41 11.59
N PRO A 259 -4.93 -1.89 11.30
CA PRO A 259 -4.71 -3.30 11.02
C PRO A 259 -5.21 -4.18 12.16
N ALA A 260 -5.96 -5.23 11.82
CA ALA A 260 -6.50 -6.15 12.81
C ALA A 260 -5.40 -6.82 13.66
N ALA A 261 -5.79 -7.26 14.87
CA ALA A 261 -4.91 -7.94 15.79
C ALA A 261 -4.24 -9.18 15.16
N GLY A 262 -3.02 -9.48 15.61
CA GLY A 262 -2.20 -10.54 15.01
C GLY A 262 -2.76 -11.96 15.12
N GLY A 263 -3.68 -12.22 16.06
CA GLY A 263 -4.40 -13.50 16.14
C GLY A 263 -5.37 -13.67 14.98
N VAL A 264 -6.34 -12.76 14.87
CA VAL A 264 -7.35 -12.72 13.79
C VAL A 264 -6.70 -12.66 12.41
N TRP A 265 -5.60 -11.93 12.26
CA TRP A 265 -4.87 -11.85 10.99
C TRP A 265 -4.17 -13.16 10.58
N ARG A 266 -3.80 -14.02 11.53
CA ARG A 266 -3.08 -15.27 11.22
C ARG A 266 -3.99 -16.49 11.17
N ALA A 267 -5.30 -16.29 11.33
CA ALA A 267 -6.29 -17.34 11.21
C ALA A 267 -6.19 -18.02 9.84
N ARG A 268 -6.23 -19.35 9.83
CA ARG A 268 -6.12 -20.17 8.61
C ARG A 268 -7.47 -20.63 8.08
N ASP A 269 -8.49 -20.54 8.91
CA ASP A 269 -9.85 -20.85 8.55
C ASP A 269 -10.81 -19.89 9.25
N GLU A 270 -12.07 -19.98 8.84
CA GLU A 270 -13.13 -19.14 9.35
C GLU A 270 -13.38 -19.35 10.85
N ARG A 271 -13.14 -20.56 11.38
CA ARG A 271 -13.38 -20.87 12.80
C ARG A 271 -12.36 -20.13 13.67
N GLU A 272 -11.07 -20.25 13.34
CA GLU A 272 -10.00 -19.52 14.03
C GLU A 272 -10.19 -18.00 13.95
N TRP A 273 -10.73 -17.52 12.82
CA TRP A 273 -10.97 -16.10 12.60
C TRP A 273 -12.12 -15.54 13.45
N ARG A 274 -13.19 -16.33 13.65
CA ARG A 274 -14.36 -15.94 14.45
C ARG A 274 -14.12 -16.02 15.97
N GLY A 275 -13.12 -16.79 16.41
CA GLY A 275 -12.74 -16.94 17.81
C GLY A 275 -13.33 -18.17 18.49
#